data_AF-A0A1F7RWI5-F1
#
_entry.id   AF-A0A1F7RWI5-F1
#
_cell.length_a   1.000
_cell.length_b   1.000
_cell.length_c   1.000
_cell.angle_alpha   90.00
_cell.angle_beta   90.00
_cell.angle_gamma   90.00
#
_symmetry.space_group_name_H-M   'P 1'
#
loop_
_entity.id
_entity.type
_entity.pdbx_description
1 polymer ?
#
loop_
_entity_poly.entity_id
_entity_poly.type
_entity_poly.pdbx_seq_one_letter_code
_entity_poly.pdbx_strand_id
1 'polypeptide(L)'
;MDIEKIYSEIRKTAVTEIEKIDGKKKWERNKWTPELGTFYISVFRGNAIEKASIARISLEVKRVVEGPGETLNITRLDGLQVNLFPSNPLLPIALFNLERRQLTGGIRLGGYISIFQMKDCDEITKGIKKAFSSVVKSTGKSKDQVLKEYGDIWQDLDWQFKGEKGIGMKISGDDTNLDNMKNAVIYLLKSCLDCVAEKKDSSFSEEDENLMFSFRFKLSEFILVKDPSTKICFEKGVGLETLSSMILPPVVRF
;
A
#
# COMPACT_ATOMS: atom_id res chain seq x y z
N MET A 1 -12.53 -17.40 -10.35
CA MET A 1 -12.06 -16.12 -10.90
C MET A 1 -10.54 -16.06 -10.77
N ASP A 2 -9.84 -15.50 -11.74
CA ASP A 2 -8.37 -15.56 -11.81
C ASP A 2 -7.71 -14.35 -11.15
N ILE A 3 -6.96 -14.58 -10.06
CA ILE A 3 -6.25 -13.54 -9.31
C ILE A 3 -5.16 -12.87 -10.16
N GLU A 4 -4.55 -13.58 -11.11
CA GLU A 4 -3.52 -13.00 -11.98
C GLU A 4 -4.11 -11.94 -12.91
N LYS A 5 -5.34 -12.17 -13.40
CA LYS A 5 -6.06 -11.18 -14.19
C LYS A 5 -6.33 -9.91 -13.37
N ILE A 6 -6.77 -10.07 -12.12
CA ILE A 6 -7.03 -8.95 -11.20
C ILE A 6 -5.74 -8.16 -10.95
N TYR A 7 -4.64 -8.85 -10.64
CA TYR A 7 -3.36 -8.20 -10.42
C TYR A 7 -2.82 -7.49 -11.66
N SER A 8 -3.02 -8.08 -12.83
CA SER A 8 -2.68 -7.46 -14.12
C SER A 8 -3.48 -6.19 -14.37
N GLU A 9 -4.79 -6.17 -14.06
CA GLU A 9 -5.64 -4.98 -14.20
C GLU A 9 -5.21 -3.83 -13.26
N ILE A 10 -4.93 -4.13 -11.99
CA ILE A 10 -4.43 -3.14 -11.03
C ILE A 10 -3.07 -2.60 -11.49
N ARG A 11 -2.13 -3.49 -11.85
CA ARG A 11 -0.80 -3.10 -12.36
C ARG A 11 -0.90 -2.23 -13.60
N LYS A 12 -1.70 -2.63 -14.58
CA LYS A 12 -1.89 -1.88 -15.84
C LYS A 12 -2.43 -0.49 -15.55
N THR A 13 -3.39 -0.38 -14.64
CA THR A 13 -3.94 0.91 -14.20
C THR A 13 -2.85 1.76 -13.56
N ALA A 14 -2.13 1.23 -12.56
CA ALA A 14 -1.05 1.94 -11.88
C ALA A 14 -0.01 2.48 -12.87
N VAL A 15 0.53 1.63 -13.75
CA VAL A 15 1.52 2.02 -14.76
C VAL A 15 0.97 3.10 -15.68
N THR A 16 -0.25 2.92 -16.19
CA THR A 16 -0.86 3.86 -17.14
C THR A 16 -1.05 5.24 -16.51
N GLU A 17 -1.58 5.31 -15.29
CA GLU A 17 -1.83 6.59 -14.63
C GLU A 17 -0.54 7.26 -14.16
N ILE A 18 0.46 6.50 -13.68
CA ILE A 18 1.78 7.03 -13.32
C ILE A 18 2.48 7.64 -14.55
N GLU A 19 2.48 6.93 -15.69
CA GLU A 19 3.12 7.40 -16.92
C GLU A 19 2.41 8.60 -17.55
N LYS A 20 1.11 8.82 -17.27
CA LYS A 20 0.43 10.06 -17.68
C LYS A 20 0.94 11.28 -16.91
N ILE A 21 1.32 11.11 -15.65
CA ILE A 21 1.74 12.21 -14.76
C ILE A 21 3.18 12.64 -15.03
N ASP A 22 4.08 11.66 -15.15
CA ASP A 22 5.54 11.86 -15.23
C ASP A 22 6.15 11.48 -16.59
N GLY A 23 5.30 11.13 -17.56
CA GLY A 23 5.72 10.63 -18.85
C GLY A 23 6.15 9.15 -18.81
N LYS A 24 6.30 8.57 -19.99
CA LYS A 24 6.81 7.20 -20.14
C LYS A 24 8.30 7.17 -19.82
N LYS A 25 8.68 6.46 -18.75
CA LYS A 25 10.07 6.23 -18.36
C LYS A 25 10.35 4.74 -18.21
N LYS A 26 11.63 4.38 -18.13
CA LYS A 26 12.05 2.99 -17.88
C LYS A 26 11.68 2.61 -16.44
N TRP A 27 10.92 1.53 -16.30
CA TRP A 27 10.71 0.88 -15.02
C TRP A 27 11.90 -0.04 -14.72
N GLU A 28 12.56 0.14 -13.59
CA GLU A 28 13.55 -0.79 -13.07
C GLU A 28 12.82 -2.06 -12.64
N ARG A 29 13.25 -3.22 -13.15
CA ARG A 29 12.60 -4.50 -12.86
C ARG A 29 13.59 -5.43 -12.21
N ASN A 30 13.26 -5.84 -11.00
CA ASN A 30 14.11 -6.70 -10.21
C ASN A 30 13.31 -7.92 -9.75
N LYS A 31 13.99 -9.06 -9.70
CA LYS A 31 13.44 -10.34 -9.24
C LYS A 31 14.33 -10.84 -8.11
N TRP A 32 13.72 -11.15 -6.97
CA TRP A 32 14.38 -11.84 -5.86
C TRP A 32 13.66 -13.14 -5.57
N THR A 33 14.40 -14.21 -5.33
CA THR A 33 13.86 -15.53 -5.03
C THR A 33 14.53 -16.10 -3.78
N PRO A 34 14.26 -15.54 -2.59
CA PRO A 34 14.66 -16.14 -1.31
C PRO A 34 13.92 -17.48 -1.08
N GLU A 35 14.31 -18.22 -0.05
CA GLU A 35 13.68 -19.50 0.31
C GLU A 35 12.15 -19.37 0.51
N LEU A 36 11.70 -18.21 1.01
CA LEU A 36 10.28 -17.92 1.26
C LEU A 36 9.42 -17.89 -0.01
N GLY A 37 10.01 -17.64 -1.18
CA GLY A 37 9.28 -17.49 -2.43
C GLY A 37 9.89 -16.44 -3.36
N THR A 38 9.08 -15.77 -4.17
CA THR A 38 9.54 -14.82 -5.19
C THR A 38 8.88 -13.44 -5.07
N PHE A 39 9.70 -12.41 -5.24
CA PHE A 39 9.32 -11.01 -5.33
C PHE A 39 9.70 -10.49 -6.73
N TYR A 40 8.72 -10.04 -7.50
CA TYR A 40 8.93 -9.31 -8.76
C TYR A 40 8.54 -7.85 -8.55
N ILE A 41 9.53 -6.96 -8.47
CA ILE A 41 9.30 -5.56 -8.16
C ILE A 41 9.65 -4.72 -9.38
N SER A 42 8.72 -3.84 -9.76
CA SER A 42 8.94 -2.80 -10.75
C SER A 42 8.98 -1.45 -10.05
N VAL A 43 10.07 -0.69 -10.20
CA VAL A 43 10.25 0.63 -9.58
C VAL A 43 10.27 1.69 -10.67
N PHE A 44 9.54 2.77 -10.45
CA PHE A 44 9.50 3.97 -11.27
C PHE A 44 10.01 5.16 -10.46
N ARG A 45 10.79 6.03 -11.10
CA ARG A 45 11.28 7.29 -10.53
C ARG A 45 10.98 8.44 -11.48
N GLY A 46 10.15 9.35 -11.00
CA GLY A 46 9.58 10.47 -11.73
C GLY A 46 9.98 11.82 -11.15
N ASN A 47 9.37 12.88 -11.67
CA ASN A 47 9.54 14.24 -11.16
C ASN A 47 8.45 14.54 -10.12
N ALA A 48 7.19 14.23 -10.43
CA ALA A 48 6.04 14.38 -9.52
C ALA A 48 5.89 13.18 -8.57
N ILE A 49 6.27 12.00 -9.04
CA ILE A 49 6.28 10.75 -8.28
C ILE A 49 7.75 10.37 -8.06
N GLU A 50 8.31 10.80 -6.94
CA GLU A 50 9.72 10.54 -6.58
C GLU A 50 10.05 9.04 -6.62
N LYS A 51 9.09 8.22 -6.16
CA LYS A 51 9.14 6.77 -6.29
C LYS A 51 7.75 6.16 -6.36
N ALA A 52 7.54 5.26 -7.31
CA ALA A 52 6.46 4.29 -7.25
C ALA A 52 7.03 2.88 -7.37
N SER A 53 6.40 1.92 -6.70
CA SER A 53 6.76 0.51 -6.80
C SER A 53 5.51 -0.34 -6.96
N ILE A 54 5.63 -1.34 -7.83
CA ILE A 54 4.61 -2.36 -8.04
C ILE A 54 5.27 -3.72 -7.85
N ALA A 55 4.87 -4.45 -6.82
CA ALA A 55 5.43 -5.74 -6.46
C ALA A 55 4.41 -6.86 -6.61
N ARG A 56 4.78 -7.91 -7.34
CA ARG A 56 4.09 -9.21 -7.34
C ARG A 56 4.85 -10.13 -6.39
N ILE A 57 4.16 -10.64 -5.38
CA ILE A 57 4.73 -11.43 -4.28
C ILE A 57 4.11 -12.83 -4.32
N SER A 58 4.91 -13.88 -4.37
CA SER A 58 4.40 -15.26 -4.33
C SER A 58 5.24 -16.06 -3.34
N LEU A 59 4.63 -16.43 -2.21
CA LEU A 59 5.32 -17.03 -1.07
C LEU A 59 4.72 -18.38 -0.70
N GLU A 60 5.57 -19.28 -0.24
CA GLU A 60 5.18 -20.53 0.41
C GLU A 60 5.41 -20.38 1.92
N VAL A 61 4.35 -20.08 2.66
CA VAL A 61 4.45 -19.77 4.10
C VAL A 61 3.59 -20.75 4.87
N LYS A 62 4.20 -21.56 5.75
CA LYS A 62 3.48 -22.64 6.46
C LYS A 62 2.59 -22.14 7.61
N ARG A 63 2.90 -20.98 8.19
CA ARG A 63 2.13 -20.35 9.29
C ARG A 63 2.25 -18.84 9.25
N VAL A 64 1.14 -18.13 9.38
CA VAL A 64 1.09 -16.67 9.56
C VAL A 64 0.24 -16.33 10.78
N VAL A 65 0.73 -15.40 11.59
CA VAL A 65 -0.02 -14.84 12.72
C VAL A 65 -0.81 -13.64 12.21
N GLU A 66 -2.14 -13.68 12.28
CA GLU A 66 -3.01 -12.59 11.78
C GLU A 66 -3.47 -11.64 12.90
N GLY A 67 -3.27 -12.03 14.15
CA GLY A 67 -3.60 -11.27 15.35
C GLY A 67 -3.30 -12.06 16.62
N PRO A 68 -3.58 -11.49 17.81
CA PRO A 68 -3.37 -12.18 19.08
C PRO A 68 -4.10 -13.54 19.11
N GLY A 69 -3.33 -14.63 19.10
CA GLY A 69 -3.86 -16.00 19.17
C GLY A 69 -4.38 -16.60 17.85
N GLU A 70 -4.43 -15.86 16.74
CA GLU A 70 -4.87 -16.40 15.45
C GLU A 70 -3.65 -16.78 14.59
N THR A 71 -3.41 -18.09 14.45
CA THR A 71 -2.41 -18.65 13.51
C THR A 71 -3.12 -19.36 12.38
N LEU A 72 -2.87 -18.91 11.15
CA LEU A 72 -3.37 -19.53 9.94
C LEU A 72 -2.32 -20.44 9.32
N ASN A 73 -2.73 -21.67 8.97
CA ASN A 73 -1.94 -22.56 8.12
C ASN A 73 -2.16 -22.16 6.66
N ILE A 74 -1.31 -21.24 6.20
CA ILE A 74 -1.23 -20.86 4.80
C ILE A 74 -0.41 -21.93 4.08
N THR A 75 -0.76 -22.21 2.84
CA THR A 75 0.07 -23.03 1.93
C THR A 75 0.71 -22.18 0.86
N ARG A 76 0.02 -21.10 0.45
CA ARG A 76 0.51 -20.14 -0.53
C ARG A 76 -0.07 -18.76 -0.27
N LEU A 77 0.77 -17.73 -0.38
CA LEU A 77 0.36 -16.33 -0.40
C LEU A 77 0.74 -15.74 -1.74
N ASP A 78 -0.25 -15.24 -2.46
CA ASP A 78 -0.06 -14.41 -3.64
C ASP A 78 -0.47 -12.98 -3.29
N GLY A 79 0.39 -12.02 -3.55
CA GLY A 79 0.16 -10.61 -3.29
C GLY A 79 0.46 -9.72 -4.49
N LEU A 80 -0.25 -8.61 -4.56
CA LEU A 80 0.13 -7.42 -5.33
C LEU A 80 0.18 -6.23 -4.40
N GLN A 81 1.33 -5.54 -4.40
CA GLN A 81 1.52 -4.31 -3.66
C GLN A 81 1.85 -3.15 -4.60
N VAL A 82 1.22 -2.00 -4.38
CA VAL A 82 1.50 -0.74 -5.09
C VAL A 82 1.78 0.32 -4.05
N ASN A 83 2.97 0.93 -4.09
CA ASN A 83 3.33 2.02 -3.19
C ASN A 83 3.67 3.27 -4.01
N LEU A 84 3.19 4.43 -3.57
CA LEU A 84 3.35 5.73 -4.21
C LEU A 84 3.95 6.72 -3.21
N PHE A 85 5.06 7.33 -3.61
CA PHE A 85 5.75 8.39 -2.88
C PHE A 85 5.85 9.61 -3.80
N PRO A 86 4.89 10.55 -3.71
CA PRO A 86 4.99 11.82 -4.41
C PRO A 86 6.21 12.63 -3.96
N SER A 87 6.75 13.46 -4.84
CA SER A 87 7.85 14.38 -4.52
C SER A 87 7.37 15.63 -3.78
N ASN A 88 6.14 16.08 -4.03
CA ASN A 88 5.56 17.23 -3.35
C ASN A 88 5.06 16.81 -1.95
N PRO A 89 5.55 17.42 -0.85
CA PRO A 89 5.24 17.02 0.52
C PRO A 89 3.77 17.23 0.93
N LEU A 90 3.02 18.05 0.18
CA LEU A 90 1.59 18.24 0.41
C LEU A 90 0.74 17.05 -0.06
N LEU A 91 1.29 16.22 -0.96
CA LEU A 91 0.59 15.09 -1.53
C LEU A 91 0.71 13.86 -0.63
N PRO A 92 -0.34 13.01 -0.56
CA PRO A 92 -0.33 11.86 0.33
C PRO A 92 0.54 10.71 -0.20
N ILE A 93 1.17 9.99 0.72
CA ILE A 93 1.78 8.68 0.44
C ILE A 93 0.66 7.64 0.39
N ALA A 94 0.68 6.76 -0.60
CA ALA A 94 -0.35 5.73 -0.74
C ALA A 94 0.27 4.34 -0.85
N LEU A 95 -0.14 3.43 0.03
CA LEU A 95 0.28 2.03 0.08
C LEU A 95 -0.96 1.16 -0.11
N PHE A 96 -0.95 0.32 -1.15
CA PHE A 96 -2.02 -0.61 -1.47
C PHE A 96 -1.43 -2.02 -1.46
N ASN A 97 -2.06 -2.93 -0.74
CA ASN A 97 -1.68 -4.33 -0.70
C ASN A 97 -2.94 -5.20 -0.82
N LEU A 98 -2.97 -6.11 -1.78
CA LEU A 98 -4.04 -7.09 -1.97
C LEU A 98 -3.44 -8.49 -2.02
N GLU A 99 -3.82 -9.32 -1.07
CA GLU A 99 -3.32 -10.68 -0.90
C GLU A 99 -4.44 -11.69 -1.09
N ARG A 100 -4.11 -12.79 -1.75
CA ARG A 100 -4.88 -14.01 -1.80
C ARG A 100 -4.11 -15.11 -1.09
N ARG A 101 -4.66 -15.59 0.01
CA ARG A 101 -4.04 -16.59 0.88
C ARG A 101 -4.76 -17.92 0.69
N GLN A 102 -4.04 -18.92 0.19
CA GLN A 102 -4.52 -20.29 0.14
C GLN A 102 -4.30 -20.94 1.51
N LEU A 103 -5.39 -21.43 2.10
CA LEU A 103 -5.43 -22.18 3.36
C LEU A 103 -5.77 -23.64 3.06
N THR A 104 -5.47 -24.54 4.02
CA THR A 104 -5.89 -25.96 3.93
C THR A 104 -7.41 -26.11 3.78
N GLY A 105 -8.20 -25.16 4.30
CA GLY A 105 -9.67 -25.19 4.30
C GLY A 105 -10.35 -24.21 3.34
N GLY A 106 -9.62 -23.51 2.46
CA GLY A 106 -10.22 -22.53 1.55
C GLY A 106 -9.29 -21.39 1.17
N ILE A 107 -9.87 -20.28 0.71
CA ILE A 107 -9.13 -19.06 0.36
C ILE A 107 -9.61 -17.91 1.22
N ARG A 108 -8.66 -17.08 1.66
CA ARG A 108 -8.90 -15.84 2.39
C ARG A 108 -8.19 -14.69 1.71
N LEU A 109 -8.86 -13.55 1.62
CA LEU A 109 -8.26 -12.30 1.21
C LEU A 109 -7.61 -11.60 2.39
N GLY A 110 -6.51 -10.91 2.13
CA GLY A 110 -5.79 -10.09 3.08
C GLY A 110 -5.27 -8.80 2.43
N GLY A 111 -4.72 -7.93 3.26
CA GLY A 111 -4.04 -6.72 2.82
C GLY A 111 -4.67 -5.45 3.39
N TYR A 112 -4.36 -4.32 2.76
CA TYR A 112 -4.76 -3.01 3.22
C TYR A 112 -4.74 -1.98 2.10
N ILE A 113 -5.49 -0.90 2.32
CA ILE A 113 -5.34 0.37 1.61
C ILE A 113 -5.00 1.42 2.66
N SER A 114 -3.90 2.13 2.45
CA SER A 114 -3.38 3.12 3.38
C SER A 114 -3.02 4.38 2.61
N ILE A 115 -3.64 5.51 2.94
CA ILE A 115 -3.35 6.80 2.30
C ILE A 115 -3.06 7.82 3.39
N PHE A 116 -1.80 8.20 3.49
CA PHE A 116 -1.28 9.02 4.56
C PHE A 116 -1.09 10.46 4.10
N GLN A 117 -1.73 11.38 4.80
CA GLN A 117 -1.57 12.81 4.57
C GLN A 117 -0.47 13.33 5.48
N MET A 118 0.58 13.95 4.92
CA MET A 118 1.67 14.50 5.72
C MET A 118 1.19 15.74 6.50
N LYS A 119 0.33 16.53 5.87
CA LYS A 119 -0.33 17.70 6.42
C LYS A 119 -1.84 17.55 6.27
N ASP A 120 -2.59 18.00 7.27
CA ASP A 120 -4.05 18.12 7.13
C ASP A 120 -4.38 19.28 6.19
N CYS A 121 -4.46 18.95 4.90
CA CYS A 121 -4.94 19.84 3.87
C CYS A 121 -6.18 19.23 3.23
N ASP A 122 -7.34 19.58 3.79
CA ASP A 122 -8.63 19.08 3.32
C ASP A 122 -8.87 19.40 1.84
N GLU A 123 -8.37 20.54 1.35
CA GLU A 123 -8.50 20.91 -0.07
C GLU A 123 -7.83 19.87 -0.99
N ILE A 124 -6.61 19.46 -0.65
CA ILE A 124 -5.83 18.52 -1.46
C ILE A 124 -6.47 17.13 -1.44
N THR A 125 -6.98 16.70 -0.29
CA THR A 125 -7.43 15.31 -0.11
C THR A 125 -8.94 15.12 -0.19
N LYS A 126 -9.72 16.18 -0.40
CA LYS A 126 -11.20 16.13 -0.52
C LYS A 126 -11.67 15.09 -1.52
N GLY A 127 -11.05 15.04 -2.70
CA GLY A 127 -11.37 14.06 -3.75
C GLY A 127 -11.17 12.63 -3.26
N ILE A 128 -10.04 12.37 -2.60
CA ILE A 128 -9.69 11.06 -2.05
C ILE A 128 -10.63 10.67 -0.91
N LYS A 129 -10.94 11.58 0.03
CA LYS A 129 -11.89 11.34 1.12
C LYS A 129 -13.29 11.00 0.60
N LYS A 130 -13.74 11.66 -0.48
CA LYS A 130 -15.00 11.36 -1.17
C LYS A 130 -14.95 9.97 -1.82
N ALA A 131 -13.88 9.64 -2.54
CA ALA A 131 -13.70 8.33 -3.15
C ALA A 131 -13.70 7.21 -2.11
N PHE A 132 -12.98 7.40 -1.00
CA PHE A 132 -12.95 6.49 0.14
C PHE A 132 -14.34 6.28 0.74
N SER A 133 -15.09 7.35 0.95
CA SER A 133 -16.47 7.25 1.45
C SER A 133 -17.38 6.43 0.53
N SER A 134 -17.20 6.53 -0.80
CA SER A 134 -17.92 5.69 -1.77
C SER A 134 -17.50 4.22 -1.69
N VAL A 135 -16.20 3.95 -1.53
CA VAL A 135 -15.69 2.57 -1.33
C VAL A 135 -16.26 1.97 -0.05
N VAL A 136 -16.19 2.68 1.08
CA VAL A 136 -16.75 2.23 2.36
C VAL A 136 -18.22 1.86 2.22
N LYS A 137 -19.04 2.71 1.56
CA LYS A 137 -20.46 2.41 1.30
C LYS A 137 -20.65 1.11 0.53
N SER A 138 -19.80 0.82 -0.45
CA SER A 138 -19.88 -0.42 -1.25
C SER A 138 -19.54 -1.69 -0.45
N THR A 139 -18.86 -1.57 0.70
CA THR A 139 -18.55 -2.70 1.58
C THR A 139 -19.72 -3.11 2.48
N GLY A 140 -20.76 -2.27 2.60
CA GLY A 140 -21.86 -2.46 3.55
C GLY A 140 -21.49 -2.16 5.02
N LYS A 141 -20.24 -1.81 5.32
CA LYS A 141 -19.77 -1.41 6.65
C LYS A 141 -19.92 0.08 6.89
N SER A 142 -19.99 0.48 8.16
CA SER A 142 -19.87 1.90 8.53
C SER A 142 -18.41 2.38 8.41
N LYS A 143 -18.23 3.69 8.25
CA LYS A 143 -16.89 4.30 8.23
C LYS A 143 -16.12 4.01 9.51
N ASP A 144 -16.76 4.11 10.66
CA ASP A 144 -16.13 3.87 11.96
C ASP A 144 -15.70 2.41 12.12
N GLN A 145 -16.49 1.46 11.62
CA GLN A 145 -16.10 0.04 11.60
C GLN A 145 -14.86 -0.17 10.73
N VAL A 146 -14.83 0.38 9.52
CA VAL A 146 -13.69 0.25 8.61
C VAL A 146 -12.43 0.88 9.22
N LEU A 147 -12.54 2.07 9.79
CA LEU A 147 -11.41 2.77 10.40
C LEU A 147 -10.92 2.08 11.66
N LYS A 148 -11.81 1.48 12.46
CA LYS A 148 -11.44 0.67 13.62
C LYS A 148 -10.64 -0.57 13.18
N GLU A 149 -11.18 -1.36 12.25
CA GLU A 149 -10.50 -2.55 11.72
C GLU A 149 -9.15 -2.22 11.07
N TYR A 150 -9.04 -1.05 10.44
CA TYR A 150 -7.80 -0.54 9.87
C TYR A 150 -6.83 -0.06 10.96
N GLY A 151 -7.31 0.69 11.94
CA GLY A 151 -6.51 1.15 13.09
C GLY A 151 -5.91 -0.03 13.87
N ASP A 152 -6.61 -1.17 13.90
CA ASP A 152 -6.11 -2.41 14.48
C ASP A 152 -4.84 -2.96 13.81
N ILE A 153 -4.58 -2.61 12.54
CA ILE A 153 -3.32 -2.96 11.83
C ILE A 153 -2.17 -2.06 12.28
N TRP A 154 -2.46 -0.82 12.65
CA TRP A 154 -1.47 0.22 12.92
C TRP A 154 -1.47 0.67 14.40
N GLN A 155 -1.95 -0.17 15.33
CA GLN A 155 -2.13 0.19 16.75
C GLN A 155 -0.83 0.69 17.41
N ASP A 156 0.31 0.17 16.97
CA ASP A 156 1.65 0.49 17.50
C ASP A 156 2.31 1.71 16.82
N LEU A 157 1.59 2.37 15.91
CA LEU A 157 2.00 3.61 15.27
C LEU A 157 1.32 4.83 15.88
N ASP A 158 1.97 5.95 15.62
CA ASP A 158 1.54 7.31 15.93
C ASP A 158 0.04 7.52 15.58
N TRP A 159 -0.64 8.41 16.31
CA TRP A 159 -2.06 8.74 16.10
C TRP A 159 -2.38 9.09 14.63
N GLN A 160 -1.38 9.61 13.91
CA GLN A 160 -1.45 9.91 12.48
C GLN A 160 -1.79 8.70 11.60
N PHE A 161 -1.56 7.47 12.08
CA PHE A 161 -1.83 6.22 11.36
C PHE A 161 -3.12 5.52 11.82
N LYS A 162 -3.74 5.96 12.93
CA LYS A 162 -4.94 5.34 13.53
C LYS A 162 -6.23 5.52 12.73
N GLY A 163 -6.14 5.90 11.46
CA GLY A 163 -7.30 6.18 10.62
C GLY A 163 -8.11 7.39 11.06
N GLU A 164 -7.71 8.13 12.10
CA GLU A 164 -8.42 9.32 12.61
C GLU A 164 -8.49 10.43 11.56
N LYS A 165 -7.52 10.47 10.62
CA LYS A 165 -7.53 11.35 9.44
C LYS A 165 -8.30 10.79 8.23
N GLY A 166 -8.87 9.60 8.38
CA GLY A 166 -10.05 9.14 7.63
C GLY A 166 -9.83 8.44 6.29
N ILE A 167 -8.63 7.96 5.96
CA ILE A 167 -8.37 7.23 4.71
C ILE A 167 -7.51 5.97 4.94
N GLY A 168 -8.18 4.86 5.21
CA GLY A 168 -7.53 3.57 5.36
C GLY A 168 -8.55 2.45 5.52
N MET A 169 -8.25 1.26 5.00
CA MET A 169 -9.14 0.10 5.06
C MET A 169 -8.34 -1.20 5.11
N LYS A 170 -8.69 -2.09 6.03
CA LYS A 170 -8.25 -3.49 6.00
C LYS A 170 -8.95 -4.21 4.86
N ILE A 171 -8.21 -4.98 4.07
CA ILE A 171 -8.81 -5.93 3.11
C ILE A 171 -8.92 -7.29 3.79
N SER A 172 -10.14 -7.80 3.84
CA SER A 172 -10.46 -9.14 4.36
C SER A 172 -11.69 -9.69 3.65
N GLY A 173 -11.85 -11.01 3.64
CA GLY A 173 -12.96 -11.70 2.98
C GLY A 173 -12.51 -12.99 2.30
N ASP A 174 -13.28 -13.44 1.32
CA ASP A 174 -12.96 -14.60 0.48
C ASP A 174 -12.96 -14.23 -1.01
N ASP A 175 -12.76 -15.22 -1.89
CA ASP A 175 -12.67 -15.02 -3.34
C ASP A 175 -13.96 -14.45 -3.97
N THR A 176 -15.12 -14.49 -3.30
CA THR A 176 -16.36 -13.89 -3.80
C THR A 176 -16.32 -12.35 -3.76
N ASN A 177 -15.48 -11.76 -2.90
CA ASN A 177 -15.32 -10.31 -2.77
C ASN A 177 -14.23 -9.71 -3.67
N LEU A 178 -13.49 -10.55 -4.40
CA LEU A 178 -12.28 -10.14 -5.13
C LEU A 178 -12.52 -9.02 -6.15
N ASP A 179 -13.59 -9.07 -6.94
CA ASP A 179 -13.89 -8.02 -7.93
C ASP A 179 -14.26 -6.69 -7.27
N ASN A 180 -15.00 -6.74 -6.15
CA ASN A 180 -15.31 -5.55 -5.36
C ASN A 180 -14.03 -4.94 -4.77
N MET A 181 -13.12 -5.78 -4.25
CA MET A 181 -11.83 -5.33 -3.72
C MET A 181 -10.93 -4.76 -4.81
N LYS A 182 -10.88 -5.40 -5.98
CA LYS A 182 -10.19 -4.87 -7.17
C LYS A 182 -10.71 -3.49 -7.53
N ASN A 183 -12.02 -3.33 -7.66
CA ASN A 183 -12.65 -2.07 -8.04
C ASN A 183 -12.37 -0.98 -7.00
N ALA A 184 -12.41 -1.31 -5.70
CA ALA A 184 -12.05 -0.42 -4.62
C ALA A 184 -10.58 0.04 -4.71
N VAL A 185 -9.64 -0.89 -4.92
CA VAL A 185 -8.21 -0.60 -5.08
C VAL A 185 -7.98 0.29 -6.30
N ILE A 186 -8.52 -0.06 -7.46
CA ILE A 186 -8.37 0.73 -8.69
C ILE A 186 -8.95 2.14 -8.51
N TYR A 187 -10.15 2.26 -7.94
CA TYR A 187 -10.82 3.56 -7.80
C TYR A 187 -10.07 4.49 -6.85
N LEU A 188 -9.58 3.97 -5.72
CA LEU A 188 -8.78 4.76 -4.77
C LEU A 188 -7.39 5.08 -5.32
N LEU A 189 -6.74 4.13 -6.00
CA LEU A 189 -5.46 4.36 -6.67
C LEU A 189 -5.57 5.50 -7.68
N LYS A 190 -6.59 5.46 -8.55
CA LYS A 190 -6.84 6.53 -9.51
C LYS A 190 -7.11 7.85 -8.82
N SER A 191 -7.93 7.87 -7.77
CA SER A 191 -8.23 9.10 -7.02
C SER A 191 -6.97 9.71 -6.39
N CYS A 192 -6.03 8.89 -5.92
CA CYS A 192 -4.74 9.37 -5.42
C CYS A 192 -3.89 9.96 -6.55
N LEU A 193 -3.80 9.28 -7.69
CA LEU A 193 -3.01 9.73 -8.84
C LEU A 193 -3.62 10.97 -9.50
N ASP A 194 -4.94 11.11 -9.55
CA ASP A 194 -5.63 12.32 -10.00
C ASP A 194 -5.27 13.52 -9.10
N CYS A 195 -5.26 13.31 -7.78
CA CYS A 195 -4.81 14.32 -6.81
C CYS A 195 -3.33 14.72 -7.04
N VAL A 196 -2.45 13.73 -7.27
CA VAL A 196 -1.04 14.00 -7.62
C VAL A 196 -0.96 14.80 -8.92
N ALA A 197 -1.70 14.42 -9.95
CA ALA A 197 -1.69 15.09 -11.25
C ALA A 197 -2.12 16.56 -11.15
N GLU A 198 -3.14 16.84 -10.33
CA GLU A 198 -3.70 18.17 -10.14
C GLU A 198 -2.79 19.07 -9.29
N LYS A 199 -2.17 18.51 -8.25
CA LYS A 199 -1.50 19.30 -7.20
C LYS A 199 0.02 19.15 -7.18
N LYS A 200 0.65 18.41 -8.10
CA LYS A 200 2.11 18.19 -8.16
C LYS A 200 2.93 19.47 -8.16
N ASP A 201 2.43 20.55 -8.77
CA ASP A 201 3.14 21.82 -8.92
C ASP A 201 2.78 22.84 -7.83
N SER A 202 2.04 22.43 -6.79
CA SER A 202 1.69 23.31 -5.66
C SER A 202 2.96 23.73 -4.90
N SER A 203 3.07 25.01 -4.57
CA SER A 203 4.17 25.48 -3.71
C SER A 203 4.00 24.95 -2.29
N PHE A 204 5.12 24.58 -1.67
CA PHE A 204 5.18 24.08 -0.30
C PHE A 204 6.29 24.80 0.47
N SER A 205 6.19 24.81 1.80
CA SER A 205 7.21 25.39 2.67
C SER A 205 8.26 24.35 3.08
N GLU A 206 9.36 24.82 3.66
CA GLU A 206 10.36 23.94 4.30
C GLU A 206 9.73 23.11 5.45
N GLU A 207 8.75 23.68 6.16
CA GLU A 207 7.99 22.96 7.19
C GLU A 207 7.23 21.76 6.61
N ASP A 208 6.60 21.93 5.43
CA ASP A 208 5.91 20.83 4.75
C ASP A 208 6.91 19.71 4.37
N GLU A 209 8.09 20.08 3.86
CA GLU A 209 9.15 19.13 3.52
C GLU A 209 9.65 18.37 4.77
N ASN A 210 9.85 19.08 5.88
CA ASN A 210 10.25 18.48 7.17
C ASN A 210 9.19 17.52 7.72
N LEU A 211 7.90 17.86 7.61
CA LEU A 211 6.80 16.97 7.98
C LEU A 211 6.82 15.68 7.14
N MET A 212 7.03 15.79 5.83
CA MET A 212 7.15 14.63 4.95
C MET A 212 8.32 13.72 5.36
N PHE A 213 9.50 14.27 5.64
CA PHE A 213 10.64 13.43 6.05
C PHE A 213 10.45 12.80 7.42
N SER A 214 9.91 13.55 8.39
CA SER A 214 9.58 13.01 9.72
C SER A 214 8.59 11.84 9.60
N PHE A 215 7.57 11.97 8.76
CA PHE A 215 6.64 10.89 8.48
C PHE A 215 7.33 9.69 7.81
N ARG A 216 8.14 9.92 6.77
CA ARG A 216 8.88 8.86 6.06
C ARG A 216 9.85 8.13 7.01
N PHE A 217 10.45 8.82 7.97
CA PHE A 217 11.25 8.22 9.03
C PHE A 217 10.41 7.28 9.90
N LYS A 218 9.29 7.74 10.46
CA LYS A 218 8.38 6.91 11.27
C LYS A 218 7.81 5.72 10.50
N LEU A 219 7.46 5.91 9.23
CA LEU A 219 7.01 4.84 8.35
C LEU A 219 8.12 3.79 8.16
N SER A 220 9.36 4.22 7.95
CA SER A 220 10.51 3.32 7.80
C SER A 220 10.82 2.57 9.09
N GLU A 221 10.75 3.24 10.25
CA GLU A 221 10.88 2.60 11.57
C GLU A 221 9.82 1.51 11.73
N PHE A 222 8.55 1.81 11.45
CA PHE A 222 7.50 0.80 11.54
C PHE A 222 7.77 -0.38 10.64
N ILE A 223 8.04 -0.15 9.34
CA ILE A 223 8.27 -1.24 8.39
C ILE A 223 9.43 -2.11 8.87
N LEU A 224 10.55 -1.51 9.27
CA LEU A 224 11.77 -2.27 9.58
C LEU A 224 11.77 -2.92 10.97
N VAL A 225 11.06 -2.35 11.94
CA VAL A 225 11.15 -2.75 13.35
C VAL A 225 9.86 -3.37 13.89
N LYS A 226 8.70 -2.88 13.45
CA LYS A 226 7.40 -3.20 14.05
C LYS A 226 6.52 -4.10 13.18
N ASP A 227 6.58 -3.98 11.86
CA ASP A 227 5.75 -4.77 10.94
C ASP A 227 6.10 -6.28 11.04
N PRO A 228 5.16 -7.12 11.52
CA PRO A 228 5.39 -8.56 11.65
C PRO A 228 5.72 -9.22 10.31
N SER A 229 5.15 -8.70 9.20
CA SER A 229 5.37 -9.27 7.86
C SER A 229 6.82 -9.06 7.42
N THR A 230 7.35 -7.87 7.65
CA THR A 230 8.75 -7.53 7.39
C THR A 230 9.70 -8.34 8.29
N LYS A 231 9.37 -8.53 9.56
CA LYS A 231 10.16 -9.39 10.45
C LYS A 231 10.26 -10.82 9.93
N ILE A 232 9.14 -11.42 9.50
CA ILE A 232 9.12 -12.75 8.87
C ILE A 232 9.97 -12.76 7.60
N CYS A 233 9.91 -11.72 6.78
CA CYS A 233 10.75 -11.60 5.59
C CYS A 233 12.25 -11.66 5.94
N PHE A 234 12.70 -10.90 6.94
CA PHE A 234 14.10 -10.94 7.38
C PHE A 234 14.51 -12.30 7.97
N GLU A 235 13.67 -12.91 8.81
CA GLU A 235 13.90 -14.26 9.36
C GLU A 235 14.02 -15.33 8.25
N LYS A 236 13.48 -15.05 7.07
CA LYS A 236 13.50 -15.94 5.90
C LYS A 236 14.47 -15.50 4.80
N GLY A 237 15.42 -14.63 5.14
CA GLY A 237 16.52 -14.25 4.26
C GLY A 237 16.14 -13.29 3.14
N VAL A 238 15.01 -12.58 3.24
CA VAL A 238 14.69 -11.47 2.33
C VAL A 238 15.63 -10.31 2.66
N GLY A 239 16.49 -9.94 1.70
CA GLY A 239 17.43 -8.84 1.86
C GLY A 239 16.76 -7.47 1.95
N LEU A 240 17.40 -6.54 2.67
CA LEU A 240 16.91 -5.16 2.83
C LEU A 240 16.73 -4.46 1.48
N GLU A 241 17.53 -4.78 0.47
CA GLU A 241 17.41 -4.25 -0.89
C GLU A 241 16.09 -4.62 -1.57
N THR A 242 15.50 -5.77 -1.22
CA THR A 242 14.19 -6.18 -1.70
C THR A 242 13.11 -5.28 -1.11
N LEU A 243 13.11 -5.11 0.22
CA LEU A 243 12.16 -4.26 0.93
C LEU A 243 12.35 -2.77 0.59
N SER A 244 13.60 -2.34 0.44
CA SER A 244 13.95 -0.99 0.01
C SER A 244 13.39 -0.71 -1.38
N SER A 245 13.49 -1.65 -2.32
CA SER A 245 12.86 -1.50 -3.63
C SER A 245 11.34 -1.51 -3.55
N MET A 246 10.78 -2.34 -2.66
CA MET A 246 9.34 -2.59 -2.56
C MET A 246 8.58 -1.48 -1.85
N ILE A 247 8.93 -1.13 -0.61
CA ILE A 247 8.01 -0.44 0.32
C ILE A 247 8.65 0.75 1.05
N LEU A 248 9.98 0.83 1.16
CA LEU A 248 10.59 1.97 1.85
C LEU A 248 10.47 3.27 1.03
N PRO A 249 10.36 4.44 1.68
CA PRO A 249 10.45 5.73 1.00
C PRO A 249 11.78 5.92 0.25
N PRO A 250 11.82 6.77 -0.79
CA PRO A 250 13.03 7.03 -1.56
C PRO A 250 14.13 7.79 -0.79
N VAL A 251 13.73 8.72 0.07
CA VAL A 251 14.62 9.54 0.90
C VAL A 251 14.01 9.67 2.29
N VAL A 252 14.85 9.47 3.30
CA VAL A 252 14.54 9.66 4.71
C VAL A 252 15.59 10.61 5.30
N ARG A 253 15.16 11.62 6.04
CA ARG A 253 16.04 12.57 6.77
C ARG A 253 15.67 12.55 8.25
N PHE A 254 16.66 12.87 9.09
CA PHE A 254 16.58 12.91 10.54
C PHE A 254 16.71 14.35 11.02
#